data_AF-A0A560W5M5-F1
#
_entry.id   AF-A0A560W5M5-F1
#
_cell.length_a   1.000
_cell.length_b   1.000
_cell.length_c   1.000
_cell.angle_alpha   90.00
_cell.angle_beta   90.00
_cell.angle_gamma   90.00
#
_symmetry.space_group_name_H-M   'P 1'
#
loop_
_entity.id
_entity.type
_entity.pdbx_description
1 polymer ?
#
loop_
_entity_poly.entity_id
_entity_poly.type
_entity_poly.pdbx_seq_one_letter_code
_entity_poly.pdbx_strand_id
1 'polypeptide(L)' 'MILDNLSAHLNWKIRRWAARNKVELCFTPGYASWANPIEAHFGPLRQFTLANSHHPNHTVQTRTLHTYLR' A
#
# COMPACT_ATOMS: atom_id res chain seq x y z
N MET A 1 9.77 -8.77 -1.23
CA MET A 1 8.62 -7.85 -1.16
C MET A 1 7.36 -8.69 -1.01
N ILE A 2 6.55 -8.40 0.00
CA ILE A 2 5.28 -9.08 0.25
C ILE A 2 4.16 -8.21 -0.34
N LEU A 3 3.23 -8.81 -1.07
CA LEU A 3 2.15 -8.11 -1.76
C LEU A 3 0.98 -9.06 -2.03
N ASP A 4 -0.20 -8.50 -2.28
CA ASP A 4 -1.36 -9.28 -2.73
C ASP A 4 -1.17 -9.83 -4.16
N ASN A 5 -2.03 -10.78 -4.53
CA ASN A 5 -2.05 -11.41 -5.85
C ASN A 5 -2.89 -10.68 -6.90
N LEU A 6 -3.13 -9.36 -6.74
CA LEU A 6 -3.85 -8.57 -7.73
C LEU A 6 -3.18 -8.69 -9.11
N SER A 7 -3.97 -8.85 -10.17
CA SER A 7 -3.46 -9.07 -11.54
C SER A 7 -2.50 -7.99 -12.01
N ALA A 8 -2.66 -6.75 -11.53
CA ALA A 8 -1.75 -5.63 -11.77
C ALA A 8 -0.31 -5.93 -11.30
N HIS A 9 -0.14 -6.72 -10.23
CA HIS A 9 1.17 -7.08 -9.66
C HIS A 9 1.85 -8.25 -10.38
N LEU A 10 1.09 -9.05 -11.13
CA LEU A 10 1.57 -10.27 -11.77
C LEU A 10 2.18 -10.04 -13.16
N ASN A 11 2.18 -8.79 -13.64
CA ASN A 11 2.62 -8.45 -14.99
C ASN A 11 4.14 -8.63 -15.22
N TRP A 12 4.52 -8.82 -16.48
CA TRP A 12 5.91 -9.07 -16.86
C TRP A 12 6.86 -7.90 -16.57
N LYS A 13 6.37 -6.66 -16.58
CA LYS A 13 7.19 -5.46 -16.30
C LYS A 13 7.66 -5.46 -14.85
N ILE A 14 6.78 -5.80 -13.91
CA ILE A 14 7.09 -5.92 -12.48
C ILE A 14 8.07 -7.06 -12.24
N ARG A 15 7.85 -8.24 -12.84
CA ARG A 15 8.79 -9.38 -12.72
C ARG A 15 10.18 -9.05 -13.26
N ARG A 16 10.27 -8.38 -14.41
CA ARG A 16 11.53 -7.92 -15.00
C ARG A 16 12.25 -6.90 -14.10
N TRP A 17 11.49 -5.97 -13.51
CA TRP A 17 12.04 -5.02 -12.55
C TRP A 17 12.56 -5.73 -11.30
N ALA A 18 11.80 -6.69 -10.75
CA ALA A 18 12.17 -7.42 -9.55
C ALA A 18 13.48 -8.22 -9.74
N ALA A 19 13.60 -8.93 -10.86
CA ALA A 19 14.83 -9.65 -11.22
C ALA A 19 16.04 -8.71 -11.35
N ARG A 20 15.88 -7.56 -12.01
CA ARG A 20 16.96 -6.56 -12.16
C ARG A 20 17.42 -6.00 -10.82
N ASN A 21 16.50 -5.82 -9.88
CA ASN A 21 16.76 -5.21 -8.58
C ASN A 21 17.01 -6.22 -7.45
N LYS A 22 17.15 -7.52 -7.77
CA LYS A 22 17.33 -8.60 -6.78
C LYS A 22 16.22 -8.62 -5.71
N VAL A 23 14.99 -8.31 -6.12
CA VAL A 23 13.81 -8.35 -5.26
C VAL A 23 13.06 -9.65 -5.51
N GLU A 24 12.83 -10.42 -4.45
CA GLU A 24 11.89 -11.55 -4.48
C GLU A 24 10.45 -11.05 -4.29
N LEU A 25 9.49 -11.60 -5.03
CA LEU A 25 8.07 -11.28 -4.90
C LEU A 25 7.35 -12.43 -4.20
N CYS A 26 6.80 -12.16 -3.01
CA CYS A 26 6.08 -13.12 -2.19
C CYS A 26 4.59 -12.74 -2.17
N PHE A 27 3.76 -13.49 -2.90
CA PHE A 27 2.34 -13.18 -3.05
C PHE A 27 1.52 -13.79 -1.91
N THR A 28 0.68 -12.99 -1.25
CA THR A 28 -0.29 -13.52 -0.29
C THR A 28 -1.44 -14.24 -1.01
N PRO A 29 -2.06 -15.27 -0.41
CA PRO A 29 -3.24 -15.92 -0.96
C PRO A 29 -4.42 -14.95 -1.16
N GLY A 30 -5.35 -15.33 -2.03
CA GLY A 30 -6.60 -14.58 -2.22
C GLY A 30 -7.38 -14.46 -0.92
N TYR A 31 -7.95 -13.28 -0.67
CA TYR A 31 -8.72 -12.96 0.54
C TYR A 31 -7.93 -13.07 1.86
N ALA A 32 -6.59 -13.06 1.81
CA ALA A 32 -5.73 -13.09 2.97
C ALA A 32 -5.02 -11.74 3.23
N SER A 33 -5.77 -10.63 3.22
CA SER A 33 -5.21 -9.28 3.45
C SER A 33 -4.48 -9.18 4.79
N TRP A 34 -4.95 -9.89 5.82
CA TRP A 34 -4.29 -9.97 7.13
C TRP A 34 -2.83 -10.49 7.08
N ALA A 35 -2.44 -11.21 6.02
CA ALA A 35 -1.08 -11.68 5.81
C ALA A 35 -0.18 -10.66 5.08
N ASN A 36 -0.76 -9.57 4.54
CA ASN A 36 -0.02 -8.50 3.89
C ASN A 36 0.33 -7.41 4.94
N PRO A 37 1.62 -7.24 5.32
CA PRO A 37 1.99 -6.36 6.44
C PRO A 37 1.53 -4.90 6.29
N ILE A 38 1.36 -4.40 5.06
CA ILE A 38 0.92 -3.03 4.81
C ILE A 38 -0.50 -2.75 5.34
N GLU A 39 -1.36 -3.78 5.36
CA GLU A 39 -2.78 -3.66 5.71
C GLU A 39 -2.98 -3.22 7.16
N ALA A 40 -2.07 -3.62 8.07
CA ALA A 40 -2.12 -3.20 9.47
C ALA A 40 -1.96 -1.68 9.65
N HIS A 41 -1.30 -0.99 8.71
CA HIS A 41 -1.09 0.46 8.77
C HIS A 41 -2.34 1.24 8.31
N PHE A 42 -3.22 0.66 7.50
CA PHE A 42 -4.35 1.37 6.93
C PHE A 42 -5.42 1.75 7.96
N GLY A 43 -5.61 0.95 9.00
CA GLY A 43 -6.56 1.25 10.09
C GLY A 43 -6.24 2.57 10.80
N PRO A 44 -5.07 2.69 11.45
CA PRO A 44 -4.63 3.92 12.09
C PRO A 44 -4.56 5.11 11.12
N LEU A 45 -4.01 4.92 9.92
CA LEU A 45 -3.91 5.97 8.91
C LEU A 45 -5.29 6.53 8.55
N ARG A 46 -6.30 5.68 8.32
CA ARG A 46 -7.68 6.11 8.08
C ARG A 46 -8.25 6.86 9.29
N GLN A 47 -8.05 6.34 10.49
CA GLN A 47 -8.61 6.93 11.71
C GLN A 47 -8.08 8.34 11.97
N PHE A 48 -6.77 8.57 11.80
CA PHE A 48 -6.16 9.84 12.21
C PHE A 48 -6.10 10.89 11.10
N THR A 49 -6.20 10.49 9.84
CA THR A 49 -6.00 11.42 8.71
C THR A 49 -7.23 11.59 7.82
N LEU A 50 -8.15 10.62 7.83
CA LEU A 50 -9.31 10.58 6.93
C LEU A 50 -10.64 10.67 7.66
N ALA A 51 -10.79 9.99 8.81
CA ALA A 51 -12.05 9.94 9.53
C ALA A 51 -12.51 11.35 9.93
N ASN A 52 -13.77 11.67 9.61
CA ASN A 52 -14.40 12.97 9.87
C ASN A 52 -13.63 14.20 9.33
N SER A 53 -12.80 14.01 8.30
CA SER A 53 -12.07 15.10 7.64
C SER A 53 -12.80 15.60 6.39
N HIS A 54 -12.67 16.90 6.11
CA HIS A 54 -13.14 17.51 4.87
C HIS A 54 -12.02 18.36 4.26
N HIS A 55 -11.06 17.70 3.61
CA HIS A 55 -9.94 18.38 2.97
C HIS A 55 -10.42 19.11 1.70
N PRO A 56 -10.01 20.36 1.47
CA PRO A 56 -10.49 21.15 0.33
C PRO A 56 -9.94 20.66 -1.02
N ASN A 57 -8.88 19.84 -1.02
CA ASN A 57 -8.32 19.17 -2.20
C ASN A 57 -7.36 18.03 -1.79
N HIS A 58 -6.97 17.22 -2.78
CA HIS A 58 -6.06 16.10 -2.58
C HIS A 58 -4.68 16.51 -2.09
N THR A 59 -4.15 17.67 -2.48
CA THR A 59 -2.84 18.13 -2.02
C THR A 59 -2.80 18.33 -0.51
N VAL A 60 -3.86 18.91 0.08
CA VAL A 60 -3.99 19.08 1.53
C VAL A 60 -4.15 17.74 2.24
N GLN A 61 -4.94 16.83 1.68
CA GLN A 61 -5.08 15.46 2.19
C GLN A 61 -3.73 14.71 2.21
N THR A 62 -2.97 14.76 1.11
CA THR A 62 -1.63 14.16 1.02
C THR A 62 -0.68 14.75 2.05
N ARG A 63 -0.69 16.06 2.27
CA ARG A 63 0.15 16.67 3.32
C ARG A 63 -0.21 16.15 4.71
N THR A 64 -1.50 16.03 5.03
CA THR A 64 -1.97 15.47 6.32
C THR A 64 -1.53 14.01 6.49
N LEU A 65 -1.64 13.20 5.44
CA LEU A 65 -1.12 11.83 5.41
C LEU A 65 0.39 11.79 5.69
N HIS A 66 1.18 12.64 5.03
CA HIS A 66 2.62 12.70 5.24
C HIS A 66 3.00 13.18 6.63
N THR A 67 2.24 14.10 7.24
CA THR A 67 2.46 14.53 8.62
C THR A 67 2.26 13.40 9.61
N TYR A 68 1.27 12.52 9.39
CA TYR A 68 1.03 11.34 10.24
C TYR A 68 2.15 10.28 10.14
N LEU A 69 2.85 10.21 9.01
CA LEU A 69 3.93 9.25 8.77
C LEU A 69 5.31 9.71 9.32
N ARG A 70 5.41 10.90 9.90
CA ARG A 70 6.63 11.45 10.51
C ARG A 70 6.69 11.13 12.00
#